data_AF-A0A933ZP55-F1
#
_entry.id   AF-A0A933ZP55-F1
#
_cell.length_a   1.000
_cell.length_b   1.000
_cell.length_c   1.000
_cell.angle_alpha   90.00
_cell.angle_beta   90.00
_cell.angle_gamma   90.00
#
_symmetry.space_group_name_H-M   'P 1'
#
loop_
_entity.id
_entity.type
_entity.pdbx_description
1 polymer ?
#
loop_
_entity_poly.entity_id
_entity_poly.type
_entity_poly.pdbx_seq_one_letter_code
_entity_poly.pdbx_strand_id
1 'polypeptide(L)'
;MPSKTLLPLVLLSLRALAACSTSQDPGDAGVAADVGIGTDASQSADASAADAGSADAGPADAATPDGGNAFQAVLDERCRSYERRAVITVGAPGGPSRYLSASFQDVPDPWVGPPESTDSSCEFHRAWAGLCGGQRACPGDLACDHSGSCVPYPVPVAGFAVTVRGTSGEQRFEEQGGSFPGGGITLQDQILQVSLAGGGLRVESPPMSVPGELGALTATLTGSHDAPEAMDLTWVPPADAAEVLSLTRINHHVGAPTFTECVVPASAGALHIDGAMLAPLAVATGLEFQALQHVRFAAVEVPGGCVEIRFERLQMTQ
;
A
#
# COMPACT_ATOMS: atom_id res chain seq x y z
N MET A 1 -11.15 63.56 -12.19
CA MET A 1 -11.64 62.21 -12.52
C MET A 1 -10.44 61.27 -12.59
N PRO A 2 -10.12 60.53 -11.51
CA PRO A 2 -9.02 59.57 -11.53
C PRO A 2 -9.55 58.17 -11.88
N SER A 3 -8.91 57.55 -12.87
CA SER A 3 -9.17 56.17 -13.30
C SER A 3 -8.56 55.19 -12.29
N LYS A 4 -9.34 54.22 -11.83
CA LYS A 4 -8.96 53.20 -10.84
C LYS A 4 -8.23 52.05 -11.56
N THR A 5 -7.00 51.80 -11.15
CA THR A 5 -6.25 50.58 -11.49
C THR A 5 -6.58 49.49 -10.46
N LEU A 6 -7.12 48.36 -10.91
CA LEU A 6 -7.38 47.16 -10.10
C LEU A 6 -6.17 46.22 -10.20
N LEU A 7 -5.56 45.89 -9.06
CA LEU A 7 -4.64 44.76 -8.92
C LEU A 7 -5.43 43.45 -8.75
N PRO A 8 -5.02 42.33 -9.36
CA PRO A 8 -5.52 41.02 -8.99
C PRO A 8 -4.74 40.47 -7.78
N LEU A 9 -5.49 40.18 -6.71
CA LEU A 9 -5.03 39.48 -5.52
C LEU A 9 -4.95 37.98 -5.85
N VAL A 10 -3.74 37.42 -5.94
CA VAL A 10 -3.51 35.98 -6.07
C VAL A 10 -3.59 35.36 -4.67
N LEU A 11 -4.67 34.64 -4.38
CA LEU A 11 -4.78 33.79 -3.20
C LEU A 11 -3.92 32.53 -3.40
N LEU A 12 -2.80 32.45 -2.67
CA LEU A 12 -2.08 31.20 -2.43
C LEU A 12 -2.85 30.40 -1.36
N SER A 13 -3.46 29.29 -1.75
CA SER A 13 -4.06 28.33 -0.82
C SER A 13 -2.98 27.38 -0.29
N LEU A 14 -2.42 27.67 0.89
CA LEU A 14 -1.72 26.69 1.71
C LEU A 14 -2.75 25.67 2.21
N ARG A 15 -2.70 24.43 1.71
CA ARG A 15 -3.35 23.29 2.37
C ARG A 15 -2.36 22.71 3.38
N ALA A 16 -2.73 22.79 4.65
CA ALA A 16 -2.03 22.16 5.76
C ALA A 16 -2.15 20.63 5.64
N LEU A 17 -1.01 19.93 5.67
CA LEU A 17 -0.96 18.52 6.02
C LEU A 17 -1.40 18.41 7.49
N ALA A 18 -2.53 17.76 7.74
CA ALA A 18 -2.88 17.25 9.05
C ALA A 18 -2.12 15.93 9.23
N ALA A 19 -0.94 16.00 9.84
CA ALA A 19 -0.28 14.82 10.39
C ALA A 19 -1.09 14.35 11.61
N CYS A 20 -1.54 13.09 11.58
CA CYS A 20 -2.08 12.42 12.76
C CYS A 20 -0.95 12.27 13.79
N SER A 21 -0.99 13.10 14.83
CA SER A 21 -0.07 13.06 15.95
C SER A 21 -0.38 11.86 16.85
N THR A 22 0.60 10.98 17.01
CA THR A 22 0.68 9.99 18.09
C THR A 22 0.68 10.70 19.45
N SER A 23 -0.25 10.34 20.33
CA SER A 23 -0.28 10.77 21.73
C SER A 23 0.83 10.07 22.52
N GLN A 24 1.86 10.81 22.92
CA GLN A 24 2.80 10.42 23.97
C GLN A 24 2.48 11.19 25.25
N ASP A 25 2.21 10.45 26.33
CA ASP A 25 2.09 10.97 27.69
C ASP A 25 3.49 11.21 28.30
N PRO A 26 3.71 12.29 29.09
CA PRO A 26 5.03 12.64 29.60
C PRO A 26 5.32 12.03 30.97
N GLY A 27 6.47 11.35 31.08
CA GLY A 27 7.10 10.96 32.33
C GLY A 27 8.50 11.55 32.41
N ASP A 28 8.62 12.61 33.21
CA ASP A 28 9.79 13.45 33.46
C ASP A 28 10.84 12.76 34.35
N ALA A 29 12.13 12.86 33.98
CA ALA A 29 13.29 12.96 34.88
C ALA A 29 14.59 13.08 34.06
N GLY A 30 15.18 14.27 34.11
CA GLY A 30 16.22 14.72 33.20
C GLY A 30 17.65 14.30 33.49
N VAL A 31 18.54 14.78 32.62
CA VAL A 31 19.94 15.05 32.93
C VAL A 31 20.41 16.18 32.01
N ALA A 32 21.02 17.21 32.62
CA ALA A 32 21.66 18.32 31.93
C ALA A 32 23.03 17.90 31.37
N ALA A 33 23.38 18.41 30.18
CA ALA A 33 24.75 18.73 29.83
C ALA A 33 24.81 19.77 28.70
N ASP A 34 25.38 20.90 29.09
CA ASP A 34 25.94 22.01 28.35
C ASP A 34 27.12 21.57 27.45
N VAL A 35 27.15 21.99 26.17
CA VAL A 35 28.37 22.38 25.41
C VAL A 35 27.94 23.20 24.19
N GLY A 36 28.22 24.50 24.20
CA GLY A 36 28.30 25.31 22.97
C GLY A 36 29.64 25.13 22.26
N ILE A 37 29.65 25.29 20.93
CA ILE A 37 30.80 25.73 20.12
C ILE A 37 30.20 26.32 18.84
N GLY A 38 30.47 27.60 18.60
CA GLY A 38 30.28 28.22 17.29
C GLY A 38 31.45 27.94 16.36
N THR A 39 31.30 28.25 15.08
CA THR A 39 32.24 29.11 14.34
C THR A 39 31.75 29.33 12.92
N ASP A 40 32.08 30.53 12.45
CA ASP A 40 31.72 31.14 11.19
C ASP A 40 32.31 30.41 9.97
N ALA A 41 31.53 30.35 8.89
CA ALA A 41 32.05 30.08 7.56
C ALA A 41 31.63 31.24 6.63
N SER A 42 32.51 32.23 6.53
CA SER A 42 32.42 33.29 5.50
C SER A 42 32.88 32.74 4.15
N GLN A 43 32.00 32.95 3.16
CA GLN A 43 32.16 32.63 1.74
C GLN A 43 33.36 33.37 1.13
N SER A 44 34.11 32.67 0.28
CA SER A 44 35.10 33.28 -0.64
C SER A 44 34.55 33.22 -2.07
N ALA A 45 34.74 34.33 -2.77
CA ALA A 45 34.20 34.65 -4.08
C ALA A 45 35.07 34.15 -5.26
N ASP A 46 34.42 34.16 -6.43
CA ASP A 46 34.91 34.40 -7.79
C ASP A 46 36.00 33.51 -8.41
N ALA A 47 35.63 32.86 -9.51
CA ALA A 47 36.31 33.07 -10.79
C ALA A 47 35.43 32.61 -11.97
N SER A 48 35.20 33.55 -12.91
CA SER A 48 34.64 33.29 -14.23
C SER A 48 35.71 32.71 -15.17
N ALA A 49 35.33 31.76 -16.02
CA ALA A 49 36.01 31.54 -17.30
C ALA A 49 35.02 30.90 -18.29
N ALA A 50 34.79 31.62 -19.40
CA ALA A 50 34.15 31.11 -20.59
C ALA A 50 35.15 30.25 -21.38
N ASP A 51 34.68 29.15 -21.97
CA ASP A 51 35.31 28.61 -23.18
C ASP A 51 34.27 27.94 -24.09
N ALA A 52 34.50 28.12 -25.37
CA ALA A 52 33.63 27.78 -26.47
C ALA A 52 34.13 26.52 -27.19
N GLY A 53 33.18 25.66 -27.56
CA GLY A 53 33.36 24.50 -28.42
C GLY A 53 32.20 23.55 -28.13
N SER A 54 31.64 22.77 -29.03
CA SER A 54 31.79 22.53 -30.46
C SER A 54 30.58 21.64 -30.79
N ALA A 55 30.04 21.72 -32.01
CA ALA A 55 28.94 20.87 -32.44
C ALA A 55 29.31 19.38 -32.36
N ASP A 56 28.42 18.54 -31.83
CA ASP A 56 28.09 17.25 -32.46
C ASP A 56 26.85 16.56 -31.86
N ALA A 57 26.19 15.79 -32.72
CA ALA A 57 25.15 14.78 -32.48
C ALA A 57 23.87 15.21 -31.74
N GLY A 58 22.79 15.34 -32.51
CA GLY A 58 21.43 15.50 -31.97
C GLY A 58 21.07 14.34 -31.03
N PRO A 59 20.36 14.62 -29.93
CA PRO A 59 19.87 13.57 -29.07
C PRO A 59 18.86 12.73 -29.86
N ALA A 60 19.02 11.41 -29.77
CA ALA A 60 17.94 10.48 -30.05
C ALA A 60 16.68 10.99 -29.33
N ASP A 61 15.55 10.97 -30.03
CA ASP A 61 14.24 11.31 -29.48
C ASP A 61 14.04 10.61 -28.14
N ALA A 62 14.30 11.34 -27.05
CA ALA A 62 13.89 10.94 -25.73
C ALA A 62 12.37 10.88 -25.83
N ALA A 63 11.83 9.66 -25.85
CA ALA A 63 10.41 9.40 -25.80
C ALA A 63 9.81 10.39 -24.79
N THR A 64 8.96 11.28 -25.31
CA THR A 64 8.25 12.26 -24.50
C THR A 64 7.65 11.50 -23.33
N PRO A 65 8.00 11.82 -22.06
CA PRO A 65 7.36 11.17 -20.94
C PRO A 65 5.88 11.49 -21.07
N ASP A 66 5.07 10.45 -21.30
CA ASP A 66 3.61 10.57 -21.35
C ASP A 66 3.19 11.44 -20.17
N GLY A 67 2.54 12.57 -20.48
CA GLY A 67 2.24 13.67 -19.55
C GLY A 67 1.18 13.34 -18.50
N GLY A 68 1.16 12.10 -18.01
CA GLY A 68 0.39 11.70 -16.85
C GLY A 68 0.89 12.41 -15.59
N ASN A 69 -0.03 12.62 -14.65
CA ASN A 69 0.33 13.15 -13.35
C ASN A 69 1.27 12.17 -12.64
N ALA A 70 2.45 12.64 -12.24
CA ALA A 70 3.41 11.86 -11.46
C ALA A 70 3.04 11.94 -9.97
N PHE A 71 2.85 10.78 -9.36
CA PHE A 71 2.53 10.61 -7.95
C PHE A 71 3.65 9.83 -7.28
N GLN A 72 4.03 10.26 -6.08
CA GLN A 72 5.06 9.60 -5.28
C GLN A 72 4.39 8.91 -4.10
N ALA A 73 4.61 7.60 -3.97
CA ALA A 73 4.18 6.85 -2.81
C ALA A 73 4.98 7.26 -1.59
N VAL A 74 4.30 7.31 -0.45
CA VAL A 74 4.90 7.63 0.84
C VAL A 74 5.21 6.32 1.55
N LEU A 75 6.44 6.17 2.04
CA LEU A 75 6.88 5.00 2.79
C LEU A 75 6.05 4.85 4.08
N ASP A 76 5.76 3.61 4.46
CA ASP A 76 5.02 3.24 5.67
C ASP A 76 3.56 3.75 5.71
N GLU A 77 3.05 4.24 4.57
CA GLU A 77 1.62 4.55 4.37
C GLU A 77 0.90 3.38 3.70
N ARG A 78 -0.38 3.23 4.05
CA ARG A 78 -1.27 2.17 3.56
C ARG A 78 -2.54 2.74 2.98
N CYS A 79 -3.08 2.06 1.97
CA CYS A 79 -4.42 2.38 1.52
C CYS A 79 -5.43 1.73 2.47
N ARG A 80 -6.52 2.43 2.76
CA ARG A 80 -7.68 1.76 3.38
C ARG A 80 -8.24 0.74 2.39
N SER A 81 -8.61 -0.44 2.88
CA SER A 81 -9.04 -1.54 2.02
C SER A 81 -10.21 -1.20 1.10
N TYR A 82 -11.12 -0.28 1.51
CA TYR A 82 -12.27 0.20 0.73
C TYR A 82 -11.99 1.41 -0.17
N GLU A 83 -10.81 2.03 -0.08
CA GLU A 83 -10.37 3.14 -0.97
C GLU A 83 -9.35 2.64 -2.01
N ARG A 84 -8.86 1.42 -1.83
CA ARG A 84 -7.80 0.82 -2.64
C ARG A 84 -8.32 0.40 -4.01
N ARG A 85 -7.77 1.01 -5.05
CA ARG A 85 -8.06 0.66 -6.45
C ARG A 85 -6.94 -0.10 -7.13
N ALA A 86 -5.72 -0.03 -6.61
CA ALA A 86 -4.59 -0.81 -7.09
C ALA A 86 -3.75 -1.39 -5.96
N VAL A 87 -3.23 -2.60 -6.18
CA VAL A 87 -2.22 -3.23 -5.31
C VAL A 87 -1.09 -3.73 -6.19
N ILE A 88 0.13 -3.35 -5.87
CA ILE A 88 1.34 -3.84 -6.52
C ILE A 88 2.19 -4.54 -5.46
N THR A 89 2.39 -5.84 -5.62
CA THR A 89 3.11 -6.67 -4.67
C THR A 89 4.40 -7.19 -5.27
N VAL A 90 5.52 -6.88 -4.62
CA VAL A 90 6.81 -7.57 -4.79
C VAL A 90 6.93 -8.58 -3.66
N GLY A 91 6.64 -9.85 -3.97
CA GLY A 91 6.57 -10.93 -2.99
C GLY A 91 7.73 -11.91 -3.08
N ALA A 92 8.08 -12.56 -1.97
CA ALA A 92 8.98 -13.71 -1.91
C ALA A 92 8.32 -14.91 -1.20
N PRO A 93 7.37 -15.62 -1.85
CA PRO A 93 6.64 -16.71 -1.22
C PRO A 93 7.52 -17.94 -1.04
N GLY A 94 7.82 -18.32 0.20
CA GLY A 94 8.42 -19.61 0.55
C GLY A 94 9.84 -19.88 -0.01
N GLY A 95 10.60 -18.84 -0.40
CA GLY A 95 11.95 -19.02 -0.94
C GLY A 95 12.63 -17.72 -1.38
N PRO A 96 13.83 -17.81 -2.00
CA PRO A 96 14.58 -16.64 -2.45
C PRO A 96 14.03 -16.03 -3.75
N SER A 97 13.16 -16.75 -4.46
CA SER A 97 12.58 -16.27 -5.72
C SER A 97 11.56 -15.17 -5.45
N ARG A 98 11.70 -14.05 -6.17
CA ARG A 98 10.80 -12.91 -6.07
C ARG A 98 9.85 -12.86 -7.24
N TYR A 99 8.63 -12.43 -6.98
CA TYR A 99 7.57 -12.31 -7.97
C TYR A 99 6.91 -10.94 -7.84
N LEU A 100 6.58 -10.37 -8.99
CA LEU A 100 5.67 -9.25 -9.08
C LEU A 100 4.26 -9.78 -9.33
N SER A 101 3.29 -9.23 -8.61
CA SER A 101 1.87 -9.27 -8.96
C SER A 101 1.33 -7.85 -8.87
N ALA A 102 0.52 -7.44 -9.83
CA ALA A 102 -0.21 -6.18 -9.75
C ALA A 102 -1.70 -6.46 -9.98
N SER A 103 -2.55 -5.59 -9.45
CA SER A 103 -3.95 -5.50 -9.83
C SER A 103 -4.34 -4.04 -9.89
N PHE A 104 -5.10 -3.65 -10.90
CA PHE A 104 -5.58 -2.27 -11.03
C PHE A 104 -6.99 -2.23 -11.62
N GLN A 105 -7.90 -1.66 -10.85
CA GLN A 105 -9.28 -1.38 -11.23
C GLN A 105 -9.51 0.13 -11.43
N ASP A 106 -10.50 0.47 -12.25
CA ASP A 106 -10.93 1.84 -12.49
C ASP A 106 -11.53 2.52 -11.25
N VAL A 107 -12.16 1.72 -10.38
CA VAL A 107 -12.72 2.11 -9.08
C VAL A 107 -12.30 1.13 -7.96
N PRO A 108 -12.39 1.52 -6.67
CA PRO A 108 -12.23 0.58 -5.57
C PRO A 108 -13.24 -0.57 -5.63
N ASP A 109 -12.93 -1.68 -4.94
CA ASP A 109 -13.83 -2.83 -4.84
C ASP A 109 -15.16 -2.40 -4.17
N PRO A 110 -16.31 -2.45 -4.88
CA PRO A 110 -17.57 -1.92 -4.39
C PRO A 110 -18.14 -2.76 -3.24
N TRP A 111 -17.71 -4.02 -3.11
CA TRP A 111 -18.16 -4.93 -2.06
C TRP A 111 -17.44 -4.71 -0.74
N VAL A 112 -16.33 -3.96 -0.74
CA VAL A 112 -15.56 -3.64 0.46
C VAL A 112 -15.94 -2.24 0.92
N GLY A 113 -16.67 -2.15 2.02
CA GLY A 113 -17.01 -0.89 2.67
C GLY A 113 -16.07 -0.55 3.84
N PRO A 114 -16.33 0.57 4.54
CA PRO A 114 -15.72 0.84 5.84
C PRO A 114 -15.88 -0.35 6.80
N PRO A 115 -14.96 -0.52 7.75
CA PRO A 115 -15.03 -1.64 8.68
C PRO A 115 -16.30 -1.59 9.54
N GLU A 116 -16.92 -2.76 9.73
CA GLU A 116 -18.08 -2.95 10.60
C GLU A 116 -17.67 -2.88 12.08
N SER A 117 -16.46 -3.35 12.40
CA SER A 117 -15.84 -3.19 13.70
C SER A 117 -14.32 -3.00 13.56
N THR A 118 -13.74 -2.30 14.53
CA THR A 118 -12.31 -1.98 14.58
C THR A 118 -11.80 -2.07 16.01
N ASP A 119 -10.55 -2.47 16.18
CA ASP A 119 -9.79 -2.29 17.41
C ASP A 119 -8.44 -1.60 17.09
N SER A 120 -7.46 -1.67 18.00
CA SER A 120 -6.15 -1.03 17.80
C SER A 120 -5.30 -1.67 16.69
N SER A 121 -5.62 -2.89 16.28
CA SER A 121 -4.78 -3.75 15.45
C SER A 121 -5.52 -4.30 14.24
N CYS A 122 -6.86 -4.38 14.31
CA CYS A 122 -7.69 -5.11 13.37
C CYS A 122 -8.93 -4.32 12.92
N GLU A 123 -9.30 -4.54 11.66
CA GLU A 123 -10.49 -4.04 11.00
C GLU A 123 -11.27 -5.23 10.41
N PHE A 124 -12.54 -5.40 10.82
CA PHE A 124 -13.43 -6.39 10.25
C PHE A 124 -14.33 -5.74 9.18
N HIS A 125 -14.26 -6.26 7.96
CA HIS A 125 -15.07 -5.85 6.82
C HIS A 125 -16.09 -6.94 6.49
N ARG A 126 -17.35 -6.56 6.33
CA ARG A 126 -18.41 -7.46 5.88
C ARG A 126 -18.85 -7.11 4.47
N ALA A 127 -18.86 -8.11 3.60
CA ALA A 127 -19.57 -8.05 2.34
C ALA A 127 -21.06 -8.28 2.57
N TRP A 128 -21.89 -7.40 2.02
CA TRP A 128 -23.34 -7.50 2.10
C TRP A 128 -23.95 -7.87 0.75
N ALA A 129 -23.65 -9.06 0.24
CA ALA A 129 -24.19 -9.55 -1.04
C ALA A 129 -25.73 -9.63 -1.08
N GLY A 130 -26.40 -9.61 0.08
CA GLY A 130 -27.85 -9.68 0.20
C GLY A 130 -28.61 -8.34 0.16
N LEU A 131 -27.94 -7.18 0.20
CA LEU A 131 -28.64 -5.88 0.27
C LEU A 131 -29.49 -5.59 -0.97
N CYS A 132 -29.00 -6.02 -2.13
CA CYS A 132 -29.72 -5.95 -3.39
C CYS A 132 -30.47 -7.25 -3.72
N GLY A 133 -30.79 -8.10 -2.73
CA GLY A 133 -31.50 -9.35 -2.96
C GLY A 133 -32.95 -9.19 -3.44
N GLY A 134 -33.49 -10.22 -4.11
CA GLY A 134 -34.90 -10.30 -4.51
C GLY A 134 -35.28 -9.35 -5.66
N GLN A 135 -36.35 -8.57 -5.48
CA GLN A 135 -36.82 -7.58 -6.48
C GLN A 135 -35.87 -6.38 -6.67
N ARG A 136 -34.77 -6.31 -5.91
CA ARG A 136 -33.74 -5.27 -5.99
C ARG A 136 -32.42 -5.75 -6.60
N ALA A 137 -32.40 -6.93 -7.24
CA ALA A 137 -31.21 -7.42 -7.92
C ALA A 137 -30.67 -6.36 -8.89
N CYS A 138 -29.36 -6.09 -8.80
CA CYS A 138 -28.75 -5.12 -9.69
C CYS A 138 -28.84 -5.62 -11.14
N PRO A 139 -29.34 -4.78 -12.07
CA PRO A 139 -29.48 -5.16 -13.45
C PRO A 139 -28.11 -5.24 -14.14
N GLY A 140 -27.99 -6.16 -15.10
CA GLY A 140 -26.92 -6.15 -16.11
C GLY A 140 -25.50 -6.14 -15.53
N ASP A 141 -24.76 -5.09 -15.87
CA ASP A 141 -23.35 -4.81 -15.58
C ASP A 141 -23.15 -3.98 -14.30
N LEU A 142 -24.08 -4.08 -13.36
CA LEU A 142 -23.99 -3.42 -12.06
C LEU A 142 -23.73 -4.43 -10.92
N ALA A 143 -22.85 -4.05 -10.00
CA ALA A 143 -22.62 -4.70 -8.73
C ALA A 143 -23.45 -4.03 -7.62
N CYS A 144 -23.90 -4.82 -6.64
CA CYS A 144 -24.41 -4.27 -5.38
C CYS A 144 -23.24 -3.86 -4.51
N ASP A 145 -23.11 -2.57 -4.21
CA ASP A 145 -22.07 -2.09 -3.32
C ASP A 145 -22.41 -2.39 -1.84
N HIS A 146 -21.45 -2.11 -0.97
CA HIS A 146 -21.58 -2.26 0.48
C HIS A 146 -22.71 -1.40 1.10
N SER A 147 -23.22 -0.38 0.40
CA SER A 147 -24.33 0.47 0.84
C SER A 147 -25.72 -0.05 0.41
N GLY A 148 -25.76 -1.07 -0.45
CA GLY A 148 -26.98 -1.59 -1.05
C GLY A 148 -27.43 -0.82 -2.29
N SER A 149 -26.51 -0.11 -2.94
CA SER A 149 -26.74 0.60 -4.19
C SER A 149 -26.16 -0.18 -5.37
N CYS A 150 -26.81 -0.09 -6.53
CA CYS A 150 -26.27 -0.68 -7.75
C CYS A 150 -25.29 0.29 -8.41
N VAL A 151 -24.03 -0.11 -8.47
CA VAL A 151 -22.91 0.65 -9.05
C VAL A 151 -22.28 -0.14 -10.20
N PRO A 152 -21.57 0.50 -11.14
CA PRO A 152 -20.87 -0.24 -12.20
C PRO A 152 -19.90 -1.28 -11.63
N TYR A 153 -19.78 -2.44 -12.29
CA TYR A 153 -18.69 -3.37 -11.97
C TYR A 153 -17.33 -2.71 -12.16
N PRO A 154 -16.35 -2.99 -11.29
CA PRO A 154 -14.97 -2.58 -11.52
C PRO A 154 -14.45 -3.18 -12.83
N VAL A 155 -13.79 -2.34 -13.61
CA VAL A 155 -13.16 -2.73 -14.88
C VAL A 155 -11.65 -2.68 -14.70
N PRO A 156 -10.92 -3.76 -15.04
CA PRO A 156 -9.47 -3.73 -15.05
C PRO A 156 -8.98 -2.61 -15.97
N VAL A 157 -8.08 -1.78 -15.46
CA VAL A 157 -7.54 -0.70 -16.28
C VAL A 157 -6.47 -1.28 -17.20
N ALA A 158 -6.70 -1.18 -18.51
CA ALA A 158 -5.81 -1.74 -19.53
C ALA A 158 -4.61 -0.83 -19.82
N GLY A 159 -3.56 -1.41 -20.39
CA GLY A 159 -2.38 -0.67 -20.88
C GLY A 159 -1.47 -0.16 -19.77
N PHE A 160 -1.48 -0.83 -18.61
CA PHE A 160 -0.52 -0.56 -17.54
C PHE A 160 0.71 -1.43 -17.66
N ALA A 161 1.82 -0.84 -17.28
CA ALA A 161 3.07 -1.54 -17.06
C ALA A 161 3.62 -1.20 -15.70
N VAL A 162 4.24 -2.19 -15.08
CA VAL A 162 4.98 -2.04 -13.84
C VAL A 162 6.46 -2.22 -14.14
N THR A 163 7.28 -1.30 -13.69
CA THR A 163 8.74 -1.41 -13.79
C THR A 163 9.32 -1.54 -12.40
N VAL A 164 10.08 -2.62 -12.20
CA VAL A 164 10.89 -2.86 -11.01
C VAL A 164 12.32 -2.44 -11.33
N ARG A 165 12.89 -1.55 -10.54
CA ARG A 165 14.25 -1.01 -10.72
C ARG A 165 15.13 -1.34 -9.52
N GLY A 166 16.36 -1.72 -9.78
CA GLY A 166 17.43 -1.86 -8.80
C GLY A 166 18.70 -1.16 -9.29
N THR A 167 19.80 -1.29 -8.55
CA THR A 167 21.12 -0.80 -8.99
C THR A 167 21.68 -1.60 -10.17
N SER A 168 21.29 -2.88 -10.31
CA SER A 168 21.73 -3.74 -11.42
C SER A 168 20.99 -3.52 -12.74
N GLY A 169 19.89 -2.77 -12.72
CA GLY A 169 19.09 -2.47 -13.91
C GLY A 169 17.60 -2.34 -13.61
N GLU A 170 16.78 -2.50 -14.64
CA GLU A 170 15.32 -2.48 -14.53
C GLU A 170 14.69 -3.63 -15.29
N GLN A 171 13.53 -4.07 -14.80
CA GLN A 171 12.72 -5.11 -15.40
C GLN A 171 11.28 -4.60 -15.51
N ARG A 172 10.72 -4.66 -16.72
CA ARG A 172 9.37 -4.17 -17.03
C ARG A 172 8.43 -5.35 -17.21
N PHE A 173 7.23 -5.20 -16.65
CA PHE A 173 6.12 -6.15 -16.70
C PHE A 173 4.94 -5.44 -17.33
N GLU A 174 4.42 -6.00 -18.41
CA GLU A 174 3.29 -5.44 -19.16
C GLU A 174 2.09 -6.36 -19.04
N GLU A 175 0.90 -5.80 -19.19
CA GLU A 175 -0.35 -6.58 -19.28
C GLU A 175 -0.28 -7.57 -20.45
N GLN A 176 -0.64 -8.83 -20.21
CA GLN A 176 -0.70 -9.85 -21.26
C GLN A 176 -2.13 -10.38 -21.40
N GLY A 177 -2.82 -9.95 -22.45
CA GLY A 177 -4.11 -10.51 -22.86
C GLY A 177 -5.21 -10.43 -21.79
N GLY A 178 -5.38 -9.27 -21.14
CA GLY A 178 -6.36 -9.08 -20.07
C GLY A 178 -5.93 -9.59 -18.70
N SER A 179 -4.69 -10.11 -18.58
CA SER A 179 -4.09 -10.48 -17.29
C SER A 179 -3.28 -9.31 -16.75
N PHE A 180 -3.35 -9.09 -15.44
CA PHE A 180 -2.58 -8.04 -14.79
C PHE A 180 -1.06 -8.23 -14.94
N PRO A 181 -0.26 -7.15 -14.95
CA PRO A 181 1.20 -7.24 -14.98
C PRO A 181 1.75 -8.09 -13.83
N GLY A 182 2.59 -9.07 -14.14
CA GLY A 182 3.20 -9.93 -13.12
C GLY A 182 4.19 -10.93 -13.70
N GLY A 183 4.96 -11.56 -12.82
CA GLY A 183 5.96 -12.57 -13.19
C GLY A 183 7.16 -12.61 -12.25
N GLY A 184 8.12 -13.49 -12.56
CA GLY A 184 9.36 -13.61 -11.78
C GLY A 184 10.26 -12.38 -11.95
N ILE A 185 10.84 -11.89 -10.84
CA ILE A 185 11.83 -10.81 -10.83
C ILE A 185 13.23 -11.43 -10.86
N THR A 186 14.00 -11.14 -11.91
CA THR A 186 15.36 -11.69 -12.12
C THR A 186 16.46 -10.81 -11.56
N LEU A 187 16.16 -9.55 -11.25
CA LEU A 187 17.08 -8.64 -10.56
C LEU A 187 17.54 -9.27 -9.24
N GLN A 188 18.81 -9.07 -8.87
CA GLN A 188 19.40 -9.65 -7.64
C GLN A 188 19.54 -8.62 -6.51
N ASP A 189 19.22 -7.35 -6.77
CA ASP A 189 19.31 -6.26 -5.80
C ASP A 189 18.40 -6.48 -4.60
N GLN A 190 18.86 -6.19 -3.40
CA GLN A 190 18.03 -6.31 -2.19
C GLN A 190 17.03 -5.16 -2.05
N ILE A 191 17.41 -3.98 -2.53
CA ILE A 191 16.58 -2.78 -2.53
C ILE A 191 16.08 -2.57 -3.95
N LEU A 192 14.76 -2.50 -4.11
CA LEU A 192 14.10 -2.26 -5.38
C LEU A 192 13.16 -1.05 -5.25
N GLN A 193 12.95 -0.40 -6.37
CA GLN A 193 11.94 0.62 -6.56
C GLN A 193 10.89 0.09 -7.53
N VAL A 194 9.61 0.37 -7.26
CA VAL A 194 8.50 -0.01 -8.14
C VAL A 194 7.91 1.25 -8.74
N SER A 195 7.60 1.21 -10.03
CA SER A 195 6.82 2.25 -10.69
C SER A 195 5.71 1.64 -11.54
N LEU A 196 4.56 2.31 -11.57
CA LEU A 196 3.40 1.99 -12.39
C LEU A 196 3.23 3.10 -13.42
N ALA A 197 3.02 2.74 -14.68
CA ALA A 197 2.71 3.68 -15.75
C ALA A 197 1.59 3.13 -16.64
N GLY A 198 0.59 3.95 -16.94
CA GLY A 198 -0.55 3.62 -17.80
C GLY A 198 -1.77 4.46 -17.45
N GLY A 199 -2.79 4.47 -18.31
CA GLY A 199 -4.08 5.14 -18.03
C GLY A 199 -3.99 6.58 -17.49
N GLY A 200 -2.98 7.34 -17.92
CA GLY A 200 -2.75 8.72 -17.46
C GLY A 200 -2.13 8.87 -16.07
N LEU A 201 -1.71 7.77 -15.44
CA LEU A 201 -1.10 7.73 -14.12
C LEU A 201 0.36 7.29 -14.21
N ARG A 202 1.20 7.95 -13.41
CA ARG A 202 2.56 7.50 -13.13
C ARG A 202 2.76 7.50 -11.63
N VAL A 203 2.90 6.33 -11.03
CA VAL A 203 3.16 6.17 -9.59
C VAL A 203 4.56 5.63 -9.41
N GLU A 204 5.30 6.15 -8.44
CA GLU A 204 6.65 5.69 -8.11
C GLU A 204 6.78 5.47 -6.60
N SER A 205 7.37 4.35 -6.21
CA SER A 205 7.64 4.02 -4.82
C SER A 205 8.97 4.61 -4.36
N PRO A 206 9.16 4.80 -3.04
CA PRO A 206 10.50 4.88 -2.48
C PRO A 206 11.22 3.52 -2.69
N PRO A 207 12.56 3.49 -2.72
CA PRO A 207 13.31 2.23 -2.70
C PRO A 207 13.03 1.45 -1.40
N MET A 208 12.65 0.18 -1.53
CA MET A 208 12.30 -0.70 -0.42
C MET A 208 12.95 -2.09 -0.59
N SER A 209 13.10 -2.82 0.51
CA SER A 209 13.53 -4.22 0.49
C SER A 209 12.39 -5.14 0.91
N VAL A 210 12.35 -6.34 0.33
CA VAL A 210 11.44 -7.39 0.81
C VAL A 210 11.90 -7.82 2.20
N PRO A 211 11.05 -7.77 3.24
CA PRO A 211 11.43 -8.19 4.58
C PRO A 211 11.88 -9.64 4.66
N GLY A 212 12.69 -9.94 5.68
CA GLY A 212 13.12 -11.29 6.01
C GLY A 212 11.97 -12.14 6.58
N GLU A 213 12.25 -13.41 6.88
CA GLU A 213 11.30 -14.26 7.60
C GLU A 213 11.18 -13.83 9.06
N LEU A 214 9.96 -13.80 9.57
CA LEU A 214 9.69 -13.73 11.00
C LEU A 214 10.23 -14.99 11.66
N GLY A 215 11.08 -14.81 12.67
CA GLY A 215 11.67 -15.91 13.42
C GLY A 215 10.69 -16.49 14.43
N ALA A 216 10.69 -17.82 14.59
CA ALA A 216 9.86 -18.55 15.55
C ALA A 216 8.37 -18.15 15.52
N LEU A 217 7.83 -17.92 14.32
CA LEU A 217 6.40 -17.65 14.15
C LEU A 217 5.57 -18.83 14.68
N THR A 218 4.64 -18.54 15.58
CA THR A 218 3.64 -19.49 16.09
C THR A 218 2.26 -18.86 16.01
N ALA A 219 1.24 -19.71 15.81
CA ALA A 219 -0.16 -19.34 15.82
C ALA A 219 -0.92 -20.27 16.76
N THR A 220 -1.77 -19.72 17.61
CA THR A 220 -2.63 -20.46 18.53
C THR A 220 -4.06 -20.02 18.33
N LEU A 221 -4.92 -20.94 17.90
CA LEU A 221 -6.36 -20.76 17.86
C LEU A 221 -6.95 -21.18 19.20
N THR A 222 -7.61 -20.24 19.89
CA THR A 222 -8.47 -20.55 21.04
C THR A 222 -9.89 -20.78 20.53
N GLY A 223 -10.56 -21.81 21.05
CA GLY A 223 -11.85 -22.27 20.54
C GLY A 223 -11.71 -23.36 19.47
N SER A 224 -12.64 -23.42 18.53
CA SER A 224 -12.58 -24.34 17.38
C SER A 224 -12.65 -23.57 16.06
N HIS A 225 -12.35 -24.24 14.95
CA HIS A 225 -12.48 -23.62 13.62
C HIS A 225 -13.91 -23.15 13.34
N ASP A 226 -14.93 -23.83 13.87
CA ASP A 226 -16.34 -23.48 13.68
C ASP A 226 -16.86 -22.47 14.72
N ALA A 227 -16.12 -22.27 15.81
CA ALA A 227 -16.43 -21.34 16.89
C ALA A 227 -15.13 -20.74 17.45
N PRO A 228 -14.43 -19.89 16.68
CA PRO A 228 -13.18 -19.30 17.13
C PRO A 228 -13.43 -18.28 18.24
N GLU A 229 -12.64 -18.35 19.30
CA GLU A 229 -12.69 -17.43 20.44
C GLU A 229 -11.59 -16.36 20.34
N ALA A 230 -10.43 -16.72 19.78
CA ALA A 230 -9.33 -15.79 19.48
C ALA A 230 -8.27 -16.47 18.60
N MET A 231 -7.48 -15.67 17.88
CA MET A 231 -6.23 -16.09 17.25
C MET A 231 -5.07 -15.29 17.84
N ASP A 232 -4.11 -15.99 18.43
CA ASP A 232 -2.89 -15.41 18.97
C ASP A 232 -1.70 -15.81 18.11
N LEU A 233 -1.00 -14.82 17.57
CA LEU A 233 0.20 -15.01 16.74
C LEU A 233 1.38 -14.40 17.48
N THR A 234 2.50 -15.10 17.54
CA THR A 234 3.73 -14.57 18.14
C THR A 234 4.95 -14.89 17.29
N TRP A 235 5.96 -14.02 17.33
CA TRP A 235 7.21 -14.16 16.63
C TRP A 235 8.34 -13.44 17.37
N VAL A 236 9.58 -13.71 16.99
CA VAL A 236 10.75 -12.95 17.46
C VAL A 236 10.75 -11.60 16.74
N PRO A 237 10.64 -10.47 17.46
CA PRO A 237 10.65 -9.14 16.84
C PRO A 237 11.90 -8.93 15.98
N PRO A 238 11.77 -8.65 14.67
CA PRO A 238 12.90 -8.19 13.87
C PRO A 238 13.29 -6.77 14.28
N ALA A 239 14.53 -6.37 13.98
CA ALA A 239 15.02 -5.01 14.21
C ALA A 239 14.61 -4.01 13.10
N ASP A 240 13.75 -4.45 12.18
CA ASP A 240 13.35 -3.68 11.02
C ASP A 240 11.98 -3.02 11.27
N ALA A 241 11.67 -1.96 10.52
CA ALA A 241 10.43 -1.20 10.60
C ALA A 241 9.25 -1.78 9.78
N ALA A 242 9.20 -3.08 9.49
CA ALA A 242 8.05 -3.66 8.76
C ALA A 242 6.86 -3.78 9.67
N GLU A 243 5.75 -4.09 9.03
CA GLU A 243 4.55 -4.51 9.68
C GLU A 243 4.30 -6.00 9.44
N VAL A 244 3.48 -6.58 10.30
CA VAL A 244 2.87 -7.89 10.11
C VAL A 244 1.43 -7.65 9.71
N LEU A 245 1.08 -8.07 8.49
CA LEU A 245 -0.27 -8.06 7.96
C LEU A 245 -0.86 -9.46 8.02
N SER A 246 -2.05 -9.57 8.58
CA SER A 246 -2.92 -10.73 8.50
C SER A 246 -4.17 -10.37 7.71
N LEU A 247 -4.51 -11.15 6.70
CA LEU A 247 -5.76 -11.00 5.95
C LEU A 247 -6.57 -12.29 6.03
N THR A 248 -7.41 -12.38 7.06
CA THR A 248 -8.24 -13.56 7.33
C THR A 248 -9.57 -13.42 6.61
N ARG A 249 -9.88 -14.30 5.64
CA ARG A 249 -11.07 -14.19 4.78
C ARG A 249 -12.17 -15.17 5.20
N ILE A 250 -13.43 -14.88 4.86
CA ILE A 250 -14.53 -15.86 4.96
C ILE A 250 -14.29 -16.95 3.91
N ASN A 251 -13.73 -18.09 4.33
CA ASN A 251 -13.35 -19.21 3.45
C ASN A 251 -12.44 -18.79 2.27
N HIS A 252 -11.18 -19.20 2.30
CA HIS A 252 -10.21 -18.79 1.27
C HIS A 252 -10.54 -19.31 -0.15
N HIS A 253 -11.42 -20.29 -0.30
CA HIS A 253 -11.90 -20.80 -1.59
C HIS A 253 -13.01 -19.95 -2.23
N VAL A 254 -13.73 -19.15 -1.44
CA VAL A 254 -14.88 -18.38 -1.94
C VAL A 254 -14.45 -16.96 -2.35
N GLY A 255 -13.22 -16.54 -2.00
CA GLY A 255 -12.67 -15.25 -2.42
C GLY A 255 -13.56 -14.06 -2.02
N ALA A 256 -14.35 -14.23 -0.96
CA ALA A 256 -15.42 -13.31 -0.64
C ALA A 256 -14.91 -12.01 0.01
N PRO A 257 -15.64 -10.89 -0.15
CA PRO A 257 -15.22 -9.58 0.34
C PRO A 257 -15.43 -9.39 1.86
N THR A 258 -15.83 -10.43 2.60
CA THR A 258 -15.86 -10.41 4.07
C THR A 258 -14.53 -10.93 4.60
N PHE A 259 -13.83 -10.13 5.39
CA PHE A 259 -12.52 -10.46 5.93
C PHE A 259 -12.19 -9.62 7.17
N THR A 260 -11.20 -10.08 7.93
CA THR A 260 -10.54 -9.30 8.97
C THR A 260 -9.12 -8.99 8.52
N GLU A 261 -8.80 -7.72 8.40
CA GLU A 261 -7.47 -7.20 8.12
C GLU A 261 -6.85 -6.73 9.43
N CYS A 262 -5.73 -7.32 9.84
CA CYS A 262 -4.99 -6.88 11.02
C CYS A 262 -3.59 -6.47 10.63
N VAL A 263 -3.12 -5.35 11.15
CA VAL A 263 -1.76 -4.85 10.96
C VAL A 263 -1.19 -4.32 12.24
N VAL A 264 0.02 -4.79 12.55
CA VAL A 264 0.81 -4.32 13.70
C VAL A 264 2.26 -4.16 13.27
N PRO A 265 3.04 -3.28 13.94
CA PRO A 265 4.48 -3.25 13.74
C PRO A 265 5.10 -4.62 13.98
N ALA A 266 6.02 -5.06 13.13
CA ALA A 266 6.73 -6.33 13.32
C ALA A 266 7.53 -6.33 14.63
N SER A 267 7.96 -5.16 15.11
CA SER A 267 8.60 -4.99 16.41
C SER A 267 7.71 -5.36 17.61
N ALA A 268 6.38 -5.48 17.43
CA ALA A 268 5.46 -5.85 18.50
C ALA A 268 5.65 -7.30 18.97
N GLY A 269 6.10 -8.21 18.09
CA GLY A 269 6.33 -9.62 18.42
C GLY A 269 5.06 -10.45 18.61
N ALA A 270 3.88 -9.84 18.54
CA ALA A 270 2.61 -10.52 18.69
C ALA A 270 1.47 -9.78 17.98
N LEU A 271 0.45 -10.54 17.58
CA LEU A 271 -0.83 -10.07 17.08
C LEU A 271 -1.94 -10.91 17.73
N HIS A 272 -2.92 -10.25 18.31
CA HIS A 272 -4.15 -10.87 18.81
C HIS A 272 -5.30 -10.47 17.88
N ILE A 273 -6.15 -11.45 17.52
CA ILE A 273 -7.39 -11.23 16.78
C ILE A 273 -8.54 -11.76 17.61
N ASP A 274 -9.45 -10.85 18.00
CA ASP A 274 -10.60 -11.18 18.83
C ASP A 274 -11.60 -12.10 18.10
N GLY A 275 -12.21 -13.03 18.84
CA GLY A 275 -13.19 -13.97 18.31
C GLY A 275 -14.40 -13.30 17.66
N ALA A 276 -14.80 -12.10 18.09
CA ALA A 276 -15.89 -11.34 17.46
C ALA A 276 -15.58 -10.96 16.01
N MET A 277 -14.30 -10.79 15.65
CA MET A 277 -13.86 -10.54 14.26
C MET A 277 -13.64 -11.84 13.47
N LEU A 278 -13.45 -12.99 14.14
CA LEU A 278 -13.22 -14.28 13.50
C LEU A 278 -14.51 -15.08 13.29
N ALA A 279 -15.45 -15.01 14.22
CA ALA A 279 -16.69 -15.78 14.19
C ALA A 279 -17.52 -15.58 12.90
N PRO A 280 -17.65 -14.35 12.35
CA PRO A 280 -18.33 -14.15 11.07
C PRO A 280 -17.65 -14.86 9.88
N LEU A 281 -16.36 -15.15 10.00
CA LEU A 281 -15.55 -15.80 8.96
C LEU A 281 -15.64 -17.33 8.99
N ALA A 282 -16.06 -17.91 10.13
CA ALA A 282 -16.14 -19.35 10.35
C ALA A 282 -17.43 -20.01 9.81
N VAL A 283 -18.40 -19.23 9.32
CA VAL A 283 -19.82 -19.63 9.16
C VAL A 283 -20.07 -20.68 8.05
N ALA A 284 -19.13 -20.96 7.16
CA ALA A 284 -19.34 -21.88 6.02
C ALA A 284 -18.53 -23.19 6.08
N THR A 285 -17.24 -23.11 6.38
CA THR A 285 -16.30 -24.24 6.31
C THR A 285 -15.32 -24.26 7.48
N GLY A 286 -15.60 -23.50 8.54
CA GLY A 286 -14.65 -23.20 9.59
C GLY A 286 -13.62 -22.15 9.18
N LEU A 287 -12.96 -21.57 10.17
CA LEU A 287 -11.91 -20.57 10.01
C LEU A 287 -10.67 -21.20 9.36
N GLU A 288 -10.25 -20.66 8.22
CA GLU A 288 -9.04 -21.10 7.51
C GLU A 288 -7.98 -20.01 7.61
N PHE A 289 -7.31 -19.93 8.75
CA PHE A 289 -6.15 -19.06 8.91
C PHE A 289 -4.95 -19.69 8.19
N GLN A 290 -4.40 -19.02 7.18
CA GLN A 290 -3.37 -19.63 6.33
C GLN A 290 -1.98 -19.06 6.55
N ALA A 291 -1.87 -17.74 6.66
CA ALA A 291 -0.58 -17.08 6.55
C ALA A 291 -0.57 -15.68 7.16
N LEU A 292 0.64 -15.24 7.47
CA LEU A 292 0.99 -13.85 7.73
C LEU A 292 1.88 -13.31 6.60
N GLN A 293 1.81 -12.01 6.41
CA GLN A 293 2.69 -11.25 5.53
C GLN A 293 3.60 -10.35 6.39
N HIS A 294 4.91 -10.55 6.32
CA HIS A 294 5.87 -9.58 6.82
C HIS A 294 6.15 -8.57 5.72
N VAL A 295 5.73 -7.32 5.89
CA VAL A 295 5.47 -6.39 4.78
C VAL A 295 6.00 -4.99 5.05
N ARG A 296 6.55 -4.38 4.01
CA ARG A 296 6.75 -2.92 3.90
C ARG A 296 5.69 -2.35 2.97
N PHE A 297 5.11 -1.23 3.37
CA PHE A 297 4.11 -0.53 2.60
C PHE A 297 4.64 0.77 2.03
N ALA A 298 4.10 1.15 0.88
CA ALA A 298 4.04 2.53 0.46
C ALA A 298 2.70 2.77 -0.24
N ALA A 299 2.11 3.94 -0.06
CA ALA A 299 0.82 4.26 -0.67
C ALA A 299 0.77 5.69 -1.21
N VAL A 300 -0.13 5.92 -2.16
CA VAL A 300 -0.45 7.27 -2.64
C VAL A 300 -1.90 7.39 -3.07
N GLU A 301 -2.51 8.51 -2.70
CA GLU A 301 -3.81 8.93 -3.22
C GLU A 301 -3.68 9.39 -4.68
N VAL A 302 -4.52 8.84 -5.54
CA VAL A 302 -4.64 9.20 -6.95
C VAL A 302 -6.10 9.56 -7.26
N PRO A 303 -6.40 10.18 -8.40
CA PRO A 303 -7.79 10.36 -8.81
C PRO A 303 -8.53 9.01 -8.80
N GLY A 304 -9.64 8.94 -8.06
CA GLY A 304 -10.50 7.75 -7.98
C GLY A 304 -10.15 6.72 -6.89
N GLY A 305 -9.11 6.93 -6.08
CA GLY A 305 -8.80 6.07 -4.94
C GLY A 305 -7.30 6.00 -4.63
N CYS A 306 -6.87 4.94 -3.97
CA CYS A 306 -5.50 4.79 -3.49
C CYS A 306 -4.76 3.64 -4.20
N VAL A 307 -3.46 3.84 -4.46
CA VAL A 307 -2.53 2.83 -4.98
C VAL A 307 -1.61 2.37 -3.85
N GLU A 308 -1.64 1.07 -3.54
CA GLU A 308 -0.80 0.46 -2.50
C GLU A 308 0.32 -0.36 -3.15
N ILE A 309 1.53 -0.21 -2.62
CA ILE A 309 2.72 -0.95 -3.03
C ILE A 309 3.21 -1.74 -1.82
N ARG A 310 3.37 -3.05 -1.98
CA ARG A 310 3.72 -4.00 -0.93
C ARG A 310 5.01 -4.70 -1.29
N PHE A 311 5.96 -4.71 -0.37
CA PHE A 311 7.13 -5.58 -0.41
C PHE A 311 6.96 -6.59 0.70
N GLU A 312 6.60 -7.82 0.36
CA GLU A 312 6.11 -8.77 1.35
C GLU A 312 6.80 -10.13 1.29
N ARG A 313 6.86 -10.75 2.46
CA ARG A 313 7.15 -12.16 2.60
C ARG A 313 5.97 -12.87 3.23
N LEU A 314 5.40 -13.81 2.48
CA LEU A 314 4.33 -14.67 2.96
C LEU A 314 4.93 -15.84 3.76
N GLN A 315 4.45 -16.04 4.97
CA GLN A 315 4.80 -17.18 5.82
C GLN A 315 3.53 -17.91 6.25
N MET A 316 3.46 -19.20 5.92
CA MET A 316 2.39 -20.07 6.38
C MET A 316 2.57 -20.35 7.87
N THR A 317 1.50 -20.26 8.63
CA THR A 317 1.49 -20.70 10.03
C THR A 317 1.32 -22.21 10.06
N GLN A 318 2.21 -22.91 10.78
CA GLN A 318 2.14 -24.37 10.97
C GLN A 318 1.28 -24.73 12.18
#